data_AF-A0AAP0C2P5-F1
#
_entry.id   AF-A0AAP0C2P5-F1
#
_cell.length_a   1.000
_cell.length_b   1.000
_cell.length_c   1.000
_cell.angle_alpha   90.00
_cell.angle_beta   90.00
_cell.angle_gamma   90.00
#
_symmetry.space_group_name_H-M   'P 1'
#
loop_
_entity.id
_entity.type
_entity.pdbx_description
1 polymer ?
#
loop_
_entity_poly.entity_id
_entity_poly.type
_entity_poly.pdbx_seq_one_letter_code
_entity_poly.pdbx_strand_id
1 'polypeptide(L)'
;MEQTFIMIKPDGVQRGLVGDLISRFEKRGFFLRGLKLITVERSFAEKHYEDLSAKPFFAGLVEYIISGPVVAMVWEGKNIVSTGRKMIGATNPSNAEPGTIRADFAIEVGR
;
A
#
# COMPACT_ATOMS: atom_id res chain seq x y z
N MET A 1 -11.59 -11.53 -14.70
CA MET A 1 -11.23 -10.20 -14.16
C MET A 1 -10.70 -10.44 -12.76
N GLU A 2 -9.61 -9.79 -12.37
CA GLU A 2 -8.98 -10.01 -11.05
C GLU A 2 -9.36 -8.88 -10.10
N GLN A 3 -9.27 -9.16 -8.80
CA GLN A 3 -9.30 -8.15 -7.74
C GLN A 3 -8.00 -8.21 -6.95
N THR A 4 -7.55 -7.08 -6.46
CA THR A 4 -6.39 -7.02 -5.58
C THR A 4 -6.59 -6.01 -4.45
N PHE A 5 -6.02 -6.33 -3.30
CA PHE A 5 -5.97 -5.44 -2.16
C PHE A 5 -4.80 -4.47 -2.29
N ILE A 6 -5.07 -3.17 -2.12
CA ILE A 6 -4.03 -2.13 -2.09
C ILE A 6 -4.32 -1.24 -0.89
N MET A 7 -3.27 -0.90 -0.15
CA MET A 7 -3.39 -0.08 1.05
C MET A 7 -2.44 1.11 0.98
N ILE A 8 -2.98 2.29 1.23
CA ILE A 8 -2.17 3.48 1.52
C ILE A 8 -1.83 3.41 3.00
N LYS A 9 -0.54 3.28 3.29
CA LYS A 9 0.00 3.17 4.66
C LYS A 9 -0.11 4.51 5.41
N PRO A 10 0.11 4.53 6.74
CA PRO A 10 -0.12 5.74 7.54
C PRO A 10 0.66 6.96 7.05
N ASP A 11 1.88 6.78 6.55
CA ASP A 11 2.69 7.87 5.99
C ASP A 11 2.01 8.56 4.79
N GLY A 12 1.47 7.77 3.86
CA GLY A 12 0.79 8.27 2.66
C GLY A 12 -0.50 9.01 3.02
N VAL A 13 -1.21 8.54 4.06
CA VAL A 13 -2.40 9.23 4.58
C VAL A 13 -2.01 10.55 5.24
N GLN A 14 -1.03 10.54 6.14
CA GLN A 14 -0.56 11.75 6.85
C GLN A 14 -0.01 12.82 5.91
N ARG A 15 0.61 12.40 4.79
CA ARG A 15 1.14 13.30 3.77
C ARG A 15 0.08 13.79 2.76
N GLY A 16 -1.19 13.40 2.91
CA GLY A 16 -2.27 13.82 2.03
C GLY A 16 -2.24 13.19 0.63
N LEU A 17 -1.54 12.07 0.44
CA LEU A 17 -1.35 11.43 -0.87
C LEU A 17 -2.53 10.57 -1.34
N VAL A 18 -3.62 10.51 -0.56
CA VAL A 18 -4.76 9.62 -0.84
C VAL A 18 -5.34 9.85 -2.23
N GLY A 19 -5.61 11.12 -2.58
CA GLY A 19 -6.18 11.49 -3.87
C GLY A 19 -5.23 11.18 -5.03
N ASP A 20 -3.94 11.47 -4.88
CA ASP A 20 -2.93 11.21 -5.92
C ASP A 20 -2.78 9.71 -6.21
N LEU A 21 -2.75 8.89 -5.17
CA LEU A 21 -2.60 7.44 -5.31
C LEU A 21 -3.84 6.80 -5.94
N ILE A 22 -5.04 7.15 -5.48
CA ILE A 22 -6.30 6.69 -6.10
C ILE A 22 -6.34 7.09 -7.57
N SER A 23 -6.03 8.36 -7.87
CA SER A 23 -6.01 8.88 -9.24
C SER A 23 -5.10 8.08 -10.17
N ARG A 24 -3.98 7.52 -9.69
CA ARG A 24 -3.10 6.69 -10.53
C ARG A 24 -3.78 5.41 -11.00
N PHE A 25 -4.54 4.75 -10.12
CA PHE A 25 -5.25 3.52 -10.45
C PHE A 25 -6.47 3.80 -11.34
N GLU A 26 -7.23 4.86 -11.05
CA GLU A 26 -8.38 5.26 -11.88
C GLU A 26 -7.94 5.66 -13.30
N LYS A 27 -6.90 6.50 -13.43
CA LYS A 27 -6.36 6.92 -14.74
C LYS A 27 -5.80 5.74 -15.55
N ARG A 28 -5.41 4.65 -14.90
CA ARG A 28 -4.99 3.41 -15.57
C ARG A 28 -6.18 2.57 -16.08
N GLY A 29 -7.41 2.92 -15.70
CA GLY A 29 -8.64 2.24 -16.09
C GLY A 29 -9.07 1.13 -15.12
N PHE A 30 -8.55 1.12 -13.89
CA PHE A 30 -8.98 0.17 -12.87
C PHE A 30 -10.19 0.67 -12.09
N PHE A 31 -11.04 -0.26 -11.67
CA PHE A 31 -12.27 0.06 -10.97
C PHE A 31 -12.09 -0.09 -9.46
N LEU A 32 -12.43 0.95 -8.70
CA LEU A 32 -12.43 0.92 -7.23
C LEU A 32 -13.69 0.22 -6.73
N ARG A 33 -13.56 -1.03 -6.23
CA ARG A 33 -14.70 -1.82 -5.74
C ARG A 33 -15.05 -1.53 -4.29
N GLY A 34 -14.09 -1.07 -3.51
CA GLY A 34 -14.29 -0.74 -2.10
C GLY A 34 -13.15 0.09 -1.55
N LEU A 35 -13.48 0.99 -0.63
CA LEU A 35 -12.55 1.87 0.05
C LEU A 35 -13.00 2.04 1.50
N LYS A 36 -12.05 2.00 2.44
CA LYS A 36 -12.31 2.29 3.85
C LYS A 36 -11.10 2.98 4.49
N LEU A 37 -11.32 4.10 5.17
CA LEU A 37 -10.35 4.68 6.10
C LEU A 37 -10.50 3.98 7.44
N ILE A 38 -9.44 3.35 7.94
CA ILE A 38 -9.47 2.60 9.21
C ILE A 38 -8.20 2.82 10.01
N THR A 39 -8.34 2.87 11.33
CA THR A 39 -7.23 2.59 12.25
C THR A 39 -7.21 1.09 12.50
N VAL A 40 -6.06 0.46 12.30
CA VAL A 40 -5.93 -1.00 12.36
C VAL A 40 -5.57 -1.42 13.79
N GLU A 41 -6.33 -2.37 14.34
CA GLU A 41 -5.99 -3.00 15.62
C GLU A 41 -4.72 -3.86 15.48
N ARG A 42 -3.87 -3.87 16.51
CA ARG A 42 -2.60 -4.63 16.51
C ARG A 42 -2.78 -6.08 16.08
N SER A 43 -3.73 -6.79 16.68
CA SER A 43 -3.99 -8.20 16.38
C SER A 43 -4.38 -8.43 14.91
N PHE A 44 -5.05 -7.47 14.28
CA PHE A 44 -5.39 -7.55 12.86
C PHE A 44 -4.16 -7.28 11.97
N ALA A 45 -3.30 -6.33 12.34
CA ALA A 45 -2.05 -6.07 11.64
C ALA A 45 -1.08 -7.25 11.73
N GLU A 46 -0.93 -7.84 12.92
CA GLU A 46 -0.11 -9.04 13.14
C GLU A 46 -0.59 -10.22 12.28
N LYS A 47 -1.90 -10.46 12.26
CA LYS A 47 -2.50 -11.49 11.41
C LYS A 47 -2.30 -11.21 9.92
N HIS A 48 -2.46 -9.95 9.48
CA HIS A 48 -2.27 -9.58 8.08
C HIS A 48 -0.83 -9.81 7.59
N TYR A 49 0.15 -9.68 8.49
CA TYR A 49 1.58 -9.86 8.19
C TYR A 49 2.18 -11.15 8.78
N GLU A 50 1.36 -12.16 9.11
CA GLU A 50 1.80 -13.36 9.83
C GLU A 50 2.95 -14.11 9.14
N ASP A 51 2.96 -14.12 7.80
CA ASP A 51 4.02 -14.70 6.96
C ASP A 51 5.40 -14.05 7.19
N LEU A 52 5.43 -12.85 7.76
CA LEU A 52 6.63 -12.08 8.08
C LEU A 52 7.01 -12.16 9.56
N SER A 53 6.27 -12.89 10.39
CA SER A 53 6.46 -12.96 11.86
C SER A 53 7.88 -13.34 12.29
N ALA A 54 8.57 -14.17 11.51
CA ALA A 54 9.95 -14.57 11.77
C ALA A 54 11.00 -13.54 11.32
N LYS A 55 10.61 -12.43 10.67
CA LYS A 55 11.53 -11.41 10.18
C LYS A 55 11.87 -10.42 11.29
N PRO A 56 13.15 -9.96 11.38
CA PRO A 56 13.58 -9.06 12.46
C PRO A 56 12.85 -7.71 12.46
N PHE A 57 12.29 -7.30 11.31
CA PHE A 57 11.54 -6.05 11.17
C PHE A 57 10.03 -6.19 11.44
N PHE A 58 9.54 -7.39 11.79
CA PHE A 58 8.09 -7.64 11.94
C PHE A 58 7.42 -6.74 12.99
N ALA A 59 8.03 -6.62 14.17
CA ALA A 59 7.50 -5.78 15.24
C ALA A 59 7.40 -4.32 14.78
N GLY A 60 8.46 -3.78 14.16
CA GLY A 60 8.46 -2.43 13.61
C GLY A 60 7.41 -2.23 12.52
N LEU A 61 7.23 -3.22 11.64
CA LEU A 61 6.16 -3.19 10.62
C LEU A 61 4.76 -3.11 11.26
N VAL A 62 4.51 -3.87 12.32
CA VAL A 62 3.23 -3.82 13.03
C VAL A 62 3.03 -2.45 13.69
N GLU A 63 4.03 -1.94 14.44
CA GLU A 63 3.97 -0.59 15.05
C GLU A 63 3.69 0.47 14.00
N TYR A 64 4.38 0.39 12.87
CA TYR A 64 4.21 1.33 11.79
C TYR A 64 2.77 1.33 11.25
N ILE A 65 2.19 0.15 11.02
CA ILE A 65 0.84 0.03 10.45
C ILE A 65 -0.25 0.50 11.41
N ILE A 66 -0.06 0.35 12.72
CA ILE A 66 -1.01 0.82 13.73
C ILE A 66 -0.77 2.27 14.17
N SER A 67 0.32 2.91 13.71
CA SER A 67 0.69 4.29 14.10
C SER A 67 -0.29 5.37 13.65
N GLY A 68 -1.19 5.05 12.74
CA GLY A 68 -2.19 5.97 12.21
C GLY A 68 -3.18 5.29 11.28
N PRO A 69 -4.14 6.05 10.72
CA PRO A 69 -5.13 5.48 9.82
C PRO A 69 -4.49 5.06 8.48
N VAL A 70 -5.03 4.00 7.90
CA VAL A 70 -4.73 3.52 6.54
C VAL A 70 -5.96 3.67 5.65
N VAL A 71 -5.74 3.80 4.35
CA VAL A 71 -6.81 3.67 3.35
C VAL A 71 -6.71 2.29 2.71
N ALA A 72 -7.61 1.40 3.12
CA ALA A 72 -7.74 0.04 2.60
C ALA A 72 -8.64 0.06 1.36
N MET A 73 -8.17 -0.51 0.24
CA MET A 73 -8.88 -0.49 -1.05
C MET A 73 -8.89 -1.85 -1.73
N VAL A 74 -9.94 -2.09 -2.51
CA VAL A 74 -10.04 -3.21 -3.46
C VAL A 74 -10.13 -2.65 -4.88
N TRP A 75 -9.18 -3.03 -5.72
CA TRP A 75 -9.14 -2.64 -7.13
C TRP A 75 -9.44 -3.83 -8.03
N GLU A 76 -10.23 -3.61 -9.08
CA GLU A 76 -10.63 -4.62 -10.05
C GLU A 76 -10.18 -4.24 -11.47
N GLY A 77 -9.72 -5.24 -12.24
CA GLY A 77 -9.35 -5.03 -13.62
C GLY A 77 -8.64 -6.22 -14.27
N LYS A 78 -8.24 -6.05 -15.53
CA LYS A 78 -7.41 -7.03 -16.24
C LYS A 78 -5.97 -6.93 -15.73
N ASN A 79 -5.39 -8.04 -15.30
CA ASN A 79 -4.02 -8.14 -14.79
C ASN A 79 -3.72 -7.15 -13.65
N ILE A 80 -4.72 -6.77 -12.84
CA ILE A 80 -4.56 -5.72 -11.81
C ILE A 80 -3.57 -6.15 -10.73
N VAL A 81 -3.47 -7.44 -10.41
CA VAL A 81 -2.52 -7.92 -9.40
C VAL A 81 -1.07 -7.62 -9.85
N SER A 82 -0.71 -8.04 -11.06
CA SER A 82 0.64 -7.83 -11.59
C SER A 82 0.92 -6.37 -11.97
N THR A 83 -0.06 -5.69 -12.56
CA THR A 83 0.06 -4.29 -12.99
C THR A 83 0.10 -3.34 -11.80
N GLY A 84 -0.70 -3.59 -10.77
CA GLY A 84 -0.69 -2.81 -9.53
C GLY A 84 0.67 -2.88 -8.83
N ARG A 85 1.28 -4.07 -8.75
CA ARG A 85 2.67 -4.21 -8.22
C ARG A 85 3.69 -3.41 -9.03
N LYS A 86 3.58 -3.41 -10.37
CA LYS A 86 4.46 -2.62 -11.25
C LYS A 86 4.27 -1.11 -11.02
N MET A 87 3.03 -0.64 -10.88
CA MET A 87 2.73 0.77 -10.60
C MET A 87 3.22 1.21 -9.22
N ILE A 88 3.15 0.32 -8.23
CA ILE A 88 3.65 0.61 -6.88
C ILE A 88 5.19 0.76 -6.89
N GLY A 89 5.89 -0.08 -7.65
CA GLY A 89 7.36 -0.05 -7.74
C GLY A 89 8.06 -0.94 -6.71
N ALA A 90 9.38 -1.07 -6.84
CA ALA A 90 10.21 -1.91 -5.98
C ALA A 90 10.09 -1.52 -4.51
N THR A 91 10.24 -2.50 -3.59
CA THR A 91 10.11 -2.24 -2.14
C THR A 91 11.09 -1.20 -1.64
N ASN A 92 12.34 -1.24 -2.11
CA ASN A 92 13.31 -0.18 -1.90
C ASN A 92 13.07 0.95 -2.89
N PRO A 93 12.72 2.17 -2.44
CA PRO A 93 12.50 3.31 -3.33
C PRO A 93 13.71 3.65 -4.19
N SER A 94 14.94 3.42 -3.72
CA SER A 94 16.16 3.65 -4.51
C SER A 94 16.26 2.76 -5.75
N ASN A 95 15.52 1.65 -5.76
CA ASN A 95 15.47 0.67 -6.84
C ASN A 95 14.12 0.73 -7.59
N ALA A 96 13.28 1.72 -7.29
CA ALA A 96 11.98 1.88 -7.91
C ALA A 96 12.12 2.71 -9.19
N GLU A 97 11.52 2.25 -10.28
CA GLU A 97 11.59 2.93 -11.57
C GLU A 97 10.86 4.30 -11.53
N PRO A 98 11.36 5.31 -12.27
CA PRO A 98 10.72 6.62 -12.37
C PRO A 98 9.23 6.52 -12.74
N GLY A 99 8.38 7.30 -12.06
CA GLY A 99 6.93 7.30 -12.28
C GLY A 99 6.17 6.18 -11.55
N THR A 100 6.85 5.33 -10.78
CA THR A 100 6.19 4.44 -9.82
C THR A 100 5.84 5.18 -8.53
N ILE A 101 4.85 4.70 -7.79
CA ILE A 101 4.40 5.33 -6.55
C ILE A 101 5.55 5.47 -5.54
N ARG A 102 6.37 4.43 -5.40
CA ARG A 102 7.50 4.45 -4.46
C ARG A 102 8.63 5.35 -4.93
N ALA A 103 8.94 5.39 -6.22
CA ALA A 103 9.95 6.32 -6.74
C ALA A 103 9.53 7.79 -6.53
N ASP A 104 8.25 8.08 -6.74
CA ASP A 104 7.77 9.47 -6.70
C ASP A 104 7.51 9.97 -5.27
N PHE A 105 7.18 9.06 -4.34
CA PHE A 105 6.72 9.47 -3.00
C PHE A 105 7.48 8.84 -1.83
N ALA A 106 8.20 7.73 -1.98
CA ALA A 106 8.91 7.11 -0.86
C ALA A 106 10.42 7.44 -0.90
N ILE A 107 11.02 7.62 0.26
CA ILE A 107 12.46 7.91 0.39
C ILE A 107 13.19 6.69 0.95
N GLU A 108 12.60 5.99 1.92
CA GLU A 108 13.19 4.82 2.58
C GLU A 108 12.18 3.68 2.68
N VAL A 109 12.69 2.45 2.87
CA VAL A 109 11.86 1.29 3.19
C VAL A 109 11.42 1.41 4.63
N GLY A 110 10.10 1.50 4.87
CA GLY A 110 9.42 1.28 6.16
C GLY A 110 10.16 1.75 7.41
N ARG A 111 9.69 2.86 8.02
CA ARG A 111 10.09 3.21 9.39
C ARG A 111 9.77 2.10 10.37
#